data_AF-A0A0S4ITH4-F1
#
_entry.id   AF-A0A0S4ITH4-F1
#
_cell.length_a   1.000
_cell.length_b   1.000
_cell.length_c   1.000
_cell.angle_alpha   90.00
_cell.angle_beta   90.00
_cell.angle_gamma   90.00
#
_symmetry.space_group_name_H-M   'P 1'
#
loop_
_entity.id
_entity.type
_entity.pdbx_description
1 polymer ?
#
loop_
_entity_poly.entity_id
_entity_poly.type
_entity_poly.pdbx_seq_one_letter_code
_entity_poly.pdbx_strand_id
1 'polypeptide(L)'
;MVAQVFGALLVIFVGLLFVDLVPLQENMMCEAGTYANASECPDAVFSQTYFDARAKFRAAAKAAGAQLSSYTIVEEDNFLYTTDVAVLVGKKKGSLVVHISGTHGVEGFIGSAIQTDLLNTWNSSRADGATIVFVHAVNPYGMAHFRRFNEHNVDLNRNVMWSDLVTLLHDVALGL
;
A
#
# COMPACT_ATOMS: atom_id res chain seq x y z
N MET A 1 11.82 11.21 -46.50
CA MET A 1 12.72 10.42 -45.63
C MET A 1 13.55 11.31 -44.71
N VAL A 2 14.39 12.23 -45.23
CA VAL A 2 15.27 13.10 -44.40
C VAL A 2 14.49 13.99 -43.41
N ALA A 3 13.39 14.62 -43.82
CA ALA A 3 12.60 15.48 -42.94
C ALA A 3 11.93 14.74 -41.77
N GLN A 4 11.51 13.48 -41.98
CA GLN A 4 10.90 12.65 -40.94
C GLN A 4 11.93 12.18 -39.91
N VAL A 5 13.14 11.84 -40.37
CA VAL A 5 14.27 11.51 -39.49
C VAL A 5 14.67 12.72 -38.65
N PHE A 6 14.70 13.91 -39.25
CA PHE A 6 15.03 15.15 -38.54
C PHE A 6 13.98 15.52 -37.49
N GLY A 7 12.68 15.34 -37.81
CA GLY A 7 11.60 15.55 -36.86
C GLY A 7 11.67 14.59 -35.66
N ALA A 8 11.95 13.31 -35.91
CA ALA A 8 12.10 12.31 -34.84
C ALA A 8 13.31 12.63 -33.92
N LEU A 9 14.45 13.00 -34.51
CA LEU A 9 15.64 13.38 -33.76
C LEU A 9 15.42 14.65 -32.93
N LEU A 10 14.70 15.64 -33.48
CA LEU A 10 14.36 16.86 -32.74
C LEU A 10 13.46 16.56 -31.53
N VAL A 11 12.45 15.70 -31.70
CA VAL A 11 11.56 15.31 -30.58
C VAL A 11 12.31 14.54 -29.51
N ILE A 12 13.19 13.60 -29.89
CA ILE A 12 14.02 12.86 -28.93
C ILE A 12 14.97 13.82 -28.21
N PHE A 13 15.64 14.72 -28.94
CA PHE A 13 16.57 15.67 -28.37
C PHE A 13 15.88 16.64 -27.40
N VAL A 14 14.72 17.19 -27.78
CA VAL A 14 13.90 18.03 -26.90
C VAL A 14 13.44 17.21 -25.69
N GLY A 15 12.93 16.01 -25.88
CA GLY A 15 12.52 15.11 -24.79
C GLY A 15 13.65 14.86 -23.79
N LEU A 16 14.86 14.56 -24.26
CA LEU A 16 16.04 14.35 -23.41
C LEU A 16 16.52 15.64 -22.74
N LEU A 17 16.39 16.79 -23.39
CA LEU A 17 16.82 18.08 -22.82
C LEU A 17 15.89 18.54 -21.69
N PHE A 18 14.62 18.13 -21.74
CA PHE A 18 13.62 18.44 -20.72
C PHE A 18 13.38 17.31 -19.72
N VAL A 19 13.89 16.10 -19.92
CA VAL A 19 13.67 14.98 -18.99
C VAL A 19 14.25 15.27 -17.59
N ASP A 20 15.38 15.97 -17.55
CA ASP A 20 16.04 16.39 -16.30
C ASP A 20 15.48 17.73 -15.75
N LEU A 21 14.66 18.45 -16.52
CA LEU A 21 14.01 19.69 -16.09
C LEU A 21 12.66 19.44 -15.41
N VAL A 22 12.13 18.23 -15.51
CA VAL A 22 10.99 17.80 -14.69
C VAL A 22 11.56 17.05 -13.49
N PRO A 23 11.31 17.49 -12.24
CA PRO A 23 11.73 16.77 -11.04
C PRO A 23 10.87 15.51 -10.82
N LEU A 24 10.73 14.66 -11.85
CA LEU A 24 9.96 13.41 -11.78
C LEU A 24 10.72 12.29 -11.07
N GLN A 25 12.02 12.49 -10.79
CA GLN A 25 12.89 11.52 -10.13
C GLN A 25 13.92 12.17 -9.23
N GLU A 26 13.57 13.20 -8.45
CA GLU A 26 14.36 13.41 -7.25
C GLU A 26 14.19 12.15 -6.39
N ASN A 27 15.28 11.39 -6.25
CA ASN A 27 15.29 10.24 -5.37
C ASN A 27 14.82 10.75 -4.00
N MET A 28 13.77 10.15 -3.42
CA MET A 28 13.25 10.51 -2.10
C MET A 28 14.24 10.19 -0.95
N MET A 29 15.53 10.16 -1.25
CA MET A 29 16.61 9.86 -0.34
C MET A 29 16.78 11.00 0.66
N CYS A 30 16.82 10.61 1.92
CA CYS A 30 16.90 11.53 3.03
C CYS A 30 18.36 12.03 3.15
N GLU A 31 18.58 13.32 2.92
CA GLU A 31 19.92 13.93 2.92
C GLU A 31 20.66 13.79 4.27
N ALA A 32 19.94 13.55 5.37
CA ALA A 32 20.50 13.63 6.73
C ALA A 32 20.96 12.31 7.36
N GLY A 33 20.80 11.14 6.71
CA GLY A 33 21.20 9.85 7.29
C GLY A 33 20.45 9.44 8.56
N THR A 34 19.44 10.20 8.98
CA THR A 34 18.58 9.95 10.13
C THR A 34 17.14 9.69 9.66
N TYR A 35 16.71 8.43 9.71
CA TYR A 35 15.36 7.97 9.32
C TYR A 35 14.29 8.24 10.40
N ALA A 36 14.49 9.24 11.25
CA ALA A 36 13.71 9.42 12.48
C ALA A 36 12.41 10.21 12.28
N ASN A 37 12.30 11.00 11.21
CA ASN A 37 11.16 11.90 10.99
C ASN A 37 10.58 11.73 9.58
N ALA A 38 9.33 11.26 9.47
CA ALA A 38 8.63 11.08 8.21
C ALA A 38 8.36 12.40 7.45
N SER A 39 8.39 13.54 8.16
CA SER A 39 8.21 14.88 7.57
C SER A 39 9.46 15.35 6.82
N GLU A 40 10.64 14.84 7.18
CA GLU A 40 11.94 15.16 6.58
C GLU A 40 12.45 14.03 5.68
N CYS A 41 11.82 12.86 5.75
CA CYS A 41 12.26 11.63 5.10
C CYS A 41 11.07 10.81 4.58
N PRO A 42 10.59 11.07 3.35
CA PRO A 42 9.45 10.34 2.77
C PRO A 42 9.71 8.83 2.72
N ASP A 43 10.96 8.41 2.53
CA ASP A 43 11.38 7.01 2.55
C ASP A 43 11.08 6.27 3.87
N ALA A 44 10.78 6.98 4.96
CA ALA A 44 10.35 6.35 6.20
C ALA A 44 9.02 5.59 6.04
N VAL A 45 8.14 6.04 5.14
CA VAL A 45 6.78 5.49 4.96
C VAL A 45 6.45 5.11 3.52
N PHE A 46 7.00 5.82 2.53
CA PHE A 46 6.81 5.51 1.11
C PHE A 46 7.77 4.42 0.65
N SER A 47 7.36 3.65 -0.35
CA SER A 47 8.16 2.55 -0.90
C SER A 47 8.01 2.49 -2.42
N GLN A 48 9.07 2.04 -3.08
CA GLN A 48 9.10 1.81 -4.53
C GLN A 48 8.81 0.36 -4.90
N THR A 49 8.80 -0.57 -3.93
CA THR A 49 8.47 -1.98 -4.18
C THR A 49 7.39 -2.46 -3.21
N TYR A 50 6.58 -3.42 -3.66
CA TYR A 50 5.59 -4.08 -2.81
C TYR A 50 6.23 -4.70 -1.57
N PHE A 51 7.39 -5.34 -1.71
CA PHE A 51 8.08 -5.99 -0.60
C PHE A 51 8.55 -4.99 0.45
N ASP A 52 9.05 -3.82 0.04
CA ASP A 52 9.44 -2.76 0.97
C ASP A 52 8.22 -2.13 1.66
N ALA A 53 7.16 -1.84 0.90
CA ALA A 53 5.88 -1.35 1.45
C ALA A 53 5.34 -2.30 2.52
N ARG A 54 5.31 -3.59 2.20
CA ARG A 54 4.90 -4.65 3.11
C ARG A 54 5.79 -4.72 4.34
N ALA A 55 7.11 -4.68 4.18
CA ALA A 55 8.04 -4.76 5.30
C ALA A 55 7.82 -3.59 6.28
N LYS A 56 7.65 -2.36 5.77
CA LYS A 56 7.37 -1.17 6.57
C LYS A 56 6.04 -1.26 7.30
N PHE A 57 4.96 -1.66 6.61
CA PHE A 57 3.65 -1.87 7.23
C PHE A 57 3.72 -2.88 8.38
N ARG A 58 4.36 -4.04 8.16
CA ARG A 58 4.47 -5.10 9.18
C ARG A 58 5.31 -4.65 10.37
N ALA A 59 6.40 -3.90 10.12
CA ALA A 59 7.23 -3.35 11.18
C ALA A 59 6.44 -2.34 12.03
N ALA A 60 5.73 -1.40 11.39
CA ALA A 60 4.88 -0.43 12.07
C ALA A 60 3.73 -1.10 12.85
N ALA A 61 3.07 -2.10 12.27
CA ALA A 61 2.01 -2.86 12.92
C ALA A 61 2.52 -3.56 14.20
N LYS A 62 3.70 -4.18 14.13
CA LYS A 62 4.32 -4.82 15.28
C LYS A 62 4.69 -3.80 16.35
N ALA A 63 5.26 -2.65 15.97
CA ALA A 63 5.61 -1.57 16.89
C ALA A 63 4.39 -0.99 17.61
N ALA A 64 3.26 -0.89 16.89
CA ALA A 64 1.97 -0.46 17.46
C ALA A 64 1.31 -1.51 18.37
N GLY A 65 1.85 -2.73 18.46
CA GLY A 65 1.26 -3.82 19.24
C GLY A 65 0.03 -4.46 18.58
N ALA A 66 -0.11 -4.34 17.26
CA ALA A 66 -1.22 -4.92 16.53
C ALA A 66 -1.10 -6.45 16.44
N GLN A 67 -2.24 -7.14 16.43
CA GLN A 67 -2.31 -8.55 16.05
C GLN A 67 -2.18 -8.66 14.53
N LEU A 68 -1.07 -9.20 14.06
CA LEU A 68 -0.75 -9.28 12.64
C LEU A 68 -1.02 -10.69 12.10
N SER A 69 -1.78 -10.77 11.00
CA SER A 69 -2.01 -11.99 10.23
C SER A 69 -1.68 -11.75 8.75
N SER A 70 -1.28 -12.79 8.03
CA SER A 70 -0.87 -12.70 6.63
C SER A 70 -1.55 -13.81 5.82
N TYR A 71 -2.15 -13.45 4.69
CA TYR A 71 -2.88 -14.36 3.81
C TYR A 71 -2.23 -14.35 2.43
N THR A 72 -1.72 -15.49 1.98
CA THR A 72 -1.17 -15.63 0.63
C THR A 72 -2.28 -15.56 -0.40
N ILE A 73 -2.16 -14.61 -1.33
CA ILE A 73 -3.09 -14.44 -2.45
C ILE A 73 -2.54 -15.11 -3.70
N VAL A 74 -1.26 -14.85 -4.00
CA VAL A 74 -0.55 -15.44 -5.15
C VAL A 74 0.84 -15.88 -4.71
N GLU A 75 1.28 -17.02 -5.24
CA GLU A 75 2.67 -17.47 -5.19
C GLU A 75 3.18 -17.63 -6.63
N GLU A 76 4.24 -16.91 -6.98
CA GLU A 76 4.84 -16.91 -8.32
C GLU A 76 6.35 -16.70 -8.19
N ASP A 77 7.15 -17.47 -8.93
CA ASP A 77 8.63 -17.36 -8.95
C ASP A 77 9.30 -17.38 -7.55
N ASN A 78 8.75 -18.17 -6.62
CA ASN A 78 9.14 -18.23 -5.20
C ASN A 78 8.89 -16.95 -4.39
N PHE A 79 8.11 -16.01 -4.93
CA PHE A 79 7.63 -14.84 -4.22
C PHE A 79 6.20 -15.05 -3.73
N LEU A 80 5.97 -14.68 -2.47
CA LEU A 80 4.65 -14.70 -1.86
C LEU A 80 4.06 -13.29 -1.85
N TYR A 81 2.95 -13.12 -2.57
CA TYR A 81 2.14 -11.92 -2.55
C TYR A 81 1.00 -12.12 -1.56
N THR A 82 1.10 -11.43 -0.43
CA THR A 82 0.17 -11.58 0.69
C THR A 82 -0.63 -10.31 0.96
N THR A 83 -1.86 -10.49 1.41
CA THR A 83 -2.60 -9.47 2.15
C THR A 83 -2.30 -9.64 3.63
N ASP A 84 -1.71 -8.63 4.26
CA ASP A 84 -1.44 -8.56 5.68
C ASP A 84 -2.53 -7.76 6.39
N VAL A 85 -3.03 -8.27 7.51
CA VAL A 85 -4.08 -7.65 8.32
C VAL A 85 -3.54 -7.38 9.72
N ALA A 86 -3.55 -6.11 10.12
CA ALA A 86 -3.14 -5.66 11.44
C ALA A 86 -4.35 -5.18 12.24
N VAL A 87 -4.60 -5.81 13.39
CA VAL A 87 -5.75 -5.51 14.26
C VAL A 87 -5.28 -4.85 15.55
N LEU A 88 -5.76 -3.63 15.80
CA LEU A 88 -5.60 -2.89 17.04
C LEU A 88 -6.93 -2.92 17.79
N VAL A 89 -6.99 -3.71 18.86
CA VAL A 89 -8.22 -3.91 19.65
C VAL A 89 -8.52 -2.66 20.47
N GLY A 90 -9.71 -2.09 20.25
CA GLY A 90 -10.23 -0.97 21.03
C GLY A 90 -11.09 -1.45 22.19
N LYS A 91 -11.34 -0.58 23.17
CA LYS A 91 -12.20 -0.86 24.34
C LYS A 91 -13.68 -0.56 24.09
N LYS A 92 -14.01 0.22 23.05
CA LYS A 92 -15.40 0.53 22.69
C LYS A 92 -16.06 -0.66 22.00
N LYS A 93 -16.85 -1.42 22.76
CA LYS A 93 -17.62 -2.57 22.27
C LYS A 93 -18.53 -2.19 21.09
N GLY A 94 -18.62 -3.09 20.10
CA GLY A 94 -19.48 -2.92 18.92
C GLY A 94 -19.03 -1.84 17.93
N SER A 95 -17.80 -1.32 18.05
CA SER A 95 -17.27 -0.29 17.14
C SER A 95 -16.05 -0.83 16.41
N LEU A 96 -16.15 -0.90 15.08
CA LEU A 96 -15.10 -1.39 14.19
C LEU A 96 -14.83 -0.37 13.08
N VAL A 97 -13.57 -0.07 12.83
CA VAL A 97 -13.12 0.70 11.66
C VAL A 97 -12.20 -0.19 10.84
N VAL A 98 -12.51 -0.37 9.56
CA VAL A 98 -11.66 -1.11 8.62
C VAL A 98 -11.03 -0.10 7.66
N HIS A 99 -9.71 -0.04 7.63
CA HIS A 99 -8.94 0.79 6.73
C HIS A 99 -8.19 -0.09 5.73
N ILE A 100 -8.59 -0.01 4.47
CA ILE A 100 -8.12 -0.89 3.40
C ILE A 100 -7.23 -0.10 2.44
N SER A 101 -6.18 -0.73 1.92
CA SER A 101 -5.33 -0.16 0.87
C SER A 101 -5.14 -1.12 -0.31
N GLY A 102 -4.80 -0.53 -1.46
CA GLY A 102 -4.37 -1.27 -2.65
C GLY A 102 -5.41 -2.20 -3.26
N THR A 103 -6.69 -1.82 -3.31
CA THR A 103 -7.69 -2.51 -4.15
C THR A 103 -7.31 -2.42 -5.62
N HIS A 104 -6.87 -1.22 -6.04
CA HIS A 104 -6.06 -1.04 -7.24
C HIS A 104 -4.59 -1.13 -6.86
N GLY A 105 -3.88 -2.07 -7.45
CA GLY A 105 -2.54 -2.43 -6.99
C GLY A 105 -1.56 -1.25 -6.99
N VAL A 106 -1.46 -0.53 -8.11
CA VAL A 106 -0.58 0.64 -8.27
C VAL A 106 -0.90 1.78 -7.30
N GLU A 107 -2.15 1.91 -6.85
CA GLU A 107 -2.56 2.93 -5.87
C GLU A 107 -2.22 2.50 -4.42
N GLY A 108 -1.83 1.24 -4.24
CA GLY A 108 -1.48 0.64 -2.96
C GLY A 108 -0.26 1.27 -2.29
N PHE A 109 0.69 1.84 -3.04
CA PHE A 109 1.89 2.46 -2.47
C PHE A 109 1.58 3.65 -1.55
N ILE A 110 0.70 4.56 -1.99
CA ILE A 110 0.28 5.71 -1.18
C ILE A 110 -0.57 5.22 -0.01
N GLY A 111 -1.50 4.29 -0.24
CA GLY A 111 -2.31 3.71 0.83
C GLY A 111 -1.47 3.01 1.90
N SER A 112 -0.42 2.28 1.50
CA SER A 112 0.56 1.66 2.39
C SER A 112 1.30 2.69 3.23
N ALA A 113 1.75 3.79 2.62
CA ALA A 113 2.48 4.83 3.33
C ALA A 113 1.60 5.47 4.42
N ILE A 114 0.34 5.79 4.09
CA ILE A 114 -0.64 6.32 5.05
C ILE A 114 -0.88 5.34 6.20
N GLN A 115 -1.11 4.06 5.90
CA GLN A 115 -1.31 3.05 6.95
C GLN A 115 -0.09 2.89 7.85
N THR A 116 1.11 2.90 7.25
CA THR A 116 2.38 2.80 7.98
C THR A 116 2.57 4.00 8.91
N ASP A 117 2.30 5.22 8.44
CA ASP A 117 2.40 6.43 9.26
C ASP A 117 1.39 6.44 10.42
N LEU A 118 0.14 6.04 10.17
CA LEU A 118 -0.89 5.90 11.19
C LEU A 118 -0.52 4.88 12.28
N LEU A 119 0.17 3.80 11.89
CA LEU A 119 0.67 2.78 12.82
C LEU A 119 1.91 3.29 13.59
N ASN A 120 2.83 3.99 12.95
CA ASN A 120 4.02 4.56 13.60
C ASN A 120 3.65 5.64 14.64
N THR A 121 2.61 6.43 14.35
CA THR A 121 2.09 7.46 15.26
C THR A 121 1.00 6.93 16.21
N TRP A 122 0.82 5.61 16.27
CA TRP A 122 -0.18 4.99 17.12
C TRP A 122 0.16 5.23 18.59
N ASN A 123 -0.78 5.78 19.35
CA ASN A 123 -0.67 5.96 20.78
C ASN A 123 -1.67 5.06 21.52
N SER A 124 -1.29 4.60 22.72
CA SER A 124 -2.13 3.71 23.52
C SER A 124 -3.40 4.38 24.06
N SER A 125 -3.49 5.72 24.08
CA SER A 125 -4.70 6.44 24.46
C SER A 125 -5.83 6.32 23.42
N ARG A 126 -5.51 6.03 22.15
CA ARG A 126 -6.51 5.68 21.11
C ARG A 126 -7.18 4.32 21.37
N ALA A 127 -6.64 3.49 22.27
CA ALA A 127 -7.22 2.19 22.61
C ALA A 127 -8.58 2.30 23.31
N ASP A 128 -8.98 3.48 23.83
CA ASP A 128 -10.33 3.67 24.38
C ASP A 128 -11.41 3.78 23.28
N GLY A 129 -10.99 3.86 22.01
CA GLY A 129 -11.86 3.94 20.84
C GLY A 129 -12.32 2.60 20.26
N ALA A 130 -12.68 2.62 18.98
CA ALA A 130 -13.07 1.46 18.20
C ALA A 130 -11.90 0.49 17.98
N THR A 131 -12.21 -0.78 17.72
CA THR A 131 -11.22 -1.69 17.12
C THR A 131 -10.90 -1.20 15.71
N ILE A 132 -9.62 -1.12 15.37
CA ILE A 132 -9.15 -0.71 14.04
C ILE A 132 -8.48 -1.89 13.36
N VAL A 133 -8.91 -2.17 12.13
CA VAL A 133 -8.36 -3.22 11.27
C VAL A 133 -7.75 -2.56 10.05
N PHE A 134 -6.44 -2.69 9.90
CA PHE A 134 -5.73 -2.30 8.70
C PHE A 134 -5.56 -3.50 7.78
N VAL A 135 -5.90 -3.35 6.50
CA VAL A 135 -5.69 -4.36 5.46
C VAL A 135 -4.71 -3.81 4.43
N HIS A 136 -3.53 -4.44 4.33
CA HIS A 136 -2.41 -4.03 3.49
C HIS A 136 -1.84 -5.24 2.71
N ALA A 137 -1.91 -5.31 1.39
CA ALA A 137 -2.81 -4.61 0.48
C ALA A 137 -3.77 -5.66 -0.11
N VAL A 138 -4.94 -5.24 -0.59
CA VAL A 138 -5.96 -6.16 -1.14
C VAL A 138 -5.51 -6.82 -2.44
N ASN A 139 -4.79 -6.08 -3.29
CA ASN A 139 -4.22 -6.58 -4.54
C ASN A 139 -2.68 -6.56 -4.48
N PRO A 140 -2.05 -7.48 -3.72
CA PRO A 140 -0.61 -7.47 -3.56
C PRO A 140 0.13 -7.77 -4.87
N TYR A 141 -0.46 -8.59 -5.75
CA TYR A 141 0.08 -8.85 -7.09
C TYR A 141 0.09 -7.57 -7.94
N GLY A 142 -1.05 -6.90 -8.07
CA GLY A 142 -1.14 -5.66 -8.84
C GLY A 142 -0.19 -4.59 -8.33
N MET A 143 0.00 -4.51 -7.01
CA MET A 143 0.95 -3.58 -6.41
C MET A 143 2.40 -3.92 -6.79
N ALA A 144 2.79 -5.19 -6.69
CA ALA A 144 4.13 -5.65 -7.06
C ALA A 144 4.47 -5.42 -8.54
N HIS A 145 3.47 -5.50 -9.40
CA HIS A 145 3.62 -5.36 -10.85
C HIS A 145 3.27 -3.95 -11.38
N PHE A 146 2.99 -2.98 -10.51
CA PHE A 146 2.56 -1.61 -10.86
C PHE A 146 1.30 -1.53 -11.75
N ARG A 147 0.31 -2.37 -11.46
CA ARG A 147 -0.93 -2.49 -12.23
C ARG A 147 -2.16 -2.22 -11.37
N ARG A 148 -3.21 -1.76 -12.03
CA ARG A 148 -4.54 -1.58 -11.40
C ARG A 148 -5.17 -2.93 -11.02
N PHE A 149 -5.04 -3.92 -11.88
CA PHE A 149 -5.74 -5.21 -11.83
C PHE A 149 -4.93 -6.28 -11.11
N ASN A 150 -5.57 -7.40 -10.75
CA ASN A 150 -4.88 -8.58 -10.20
C ASN A 150 -4.21 -9.41 -11.32
N GLU A 151 -3.64 -10.57 -10.96
CA GLU A 151 -2.98 -11.54 -11.84
C GLU A 151 -3.86 -12.04 -12.99
N HIS A 152 -5.18 -11.99 -12.81
CA HIS A 152 -6.16 -12.39 -13.81
C HIS A 152 -6.76 -11.21 -14.59
N ASN A 153 -6.17 -10.02 -14.50
CA ASN A 153 -6.68 -8.77 -15.10
C ASN A 153 -8.09 -8.36 -14.61
N VAL A 154 -8.47 -8.76 -13.40
CA VAL A 154 -9.75 -8.38 -12.78
C VAL A 154 -9.59 -7.07 -12.00
N ASP A 155 -10.54 -6.15 -12.18
CA ASP A 155 -10.69 -4.96 -11.33
C ASP A 155 -11.43 -5.34 -10.04
N LEU A 156 -10.69 -5.48 -8.94
CA LEU A 156 -11.26 -5.87 -7.64
C LEU A 156 -12.26 -4.82 -7.10
N ASN A 157 -12.16 -3.56 -7.53
CA ASN A 157 -13.09 -2.49 -7.13
C ASN A 157 -14.40 -2.48 -7.95
N ARG A 158 -14.62 -3.51 -8.78
CA ARG A 158 -15.83 -3.66 -9.61
C ARG A 158 -16.43 -5.06 -9.55
N ASN A 159 -15.76 -6.01 -8.92
CA ASN A 159 -16.16 -7.42 -8.92
C ASN A 159 -16.43 -7.96 -7.51
N VAL A 160 -17.10 -7.14 -6.68
CA VAL A 160 -17.51 -7.54 -5.34
C VAL A 160 -18.82 -8.31 -5.44
N MET A 161 -18.79 -9.59 -5.04
CA MET A 161 -19.99 -10.42 -4.95
C MET A 161 -20.68 -10.20 -3.61
N TRP A 162 -21.87 -9.60 -3.65
CA TRP A 162 -22.65 -9.27 -2.44
C TRP A 162 -23.11 -10.49 -1.65
N SER A 163 -23.32 -11.65 -2.30
CA SER A 163 -23.68 -12.90 -1.63
C SER A 163 -22.62 -13.36 -0.63
N ASP A 164 -21.36 -13.12 -0.94
CA ASP A 164 -20.23 -13.60 -0.14
C ASP A 164 -19.98 -12.67 1.05
N LEU A 165 -20.31 -11.37 0.89
CA LEU A 165 -20.28 -10.35 1.95
C LEU A 165 -21.29 -10.60 3.07
N VAL A 166 -22.52 -11.03 2.73
CA VAL A 166 -23.56 -11.31 3.73
C VAL A 166 -23.14 -12.49 4.62
N THR A 167 -22.52 -13.50 4.02
CA THR A 167 -22.00 -14.67 4.73
C THR A 167 -20.86 -14.28 5.67
N LEU A 168 -19.90 -13.47 5.20
CA LEU A 168 -18.77 -13.01 6.01
C LEU A 168 -19.22 -12.10 7.18
N LEU A 169 -20.17 -11.19 6.94
CA LEU A 169 -20.69 -10.30 7.98
C LEU A 169 -21.47 -11.05 9.06
N HIS A 170 -22.20 -12.10 8.68
CA HIS A 170 -22.87 -12.99 9.63
C HIS A 170 -21.86 -13.70 10.54
N ASP A 171 -20.78 -14.24 9.96
CA ASP A 171 -19.77 -14.98 10.72
C ASP A 171 -18.91 -14.07 11.63
N VAL A 172 -18.57 -12.86 11.18
CA VAL A 172 -17.85 -11.87 12.00
C VAL A 172 -18.72 -11.29 13.12
N ALA A 173 -20.01 -11.07 12.88
CA ALA A 173 -20.93 -10.58 13.91
C ALA A 173 -21.20 -11.61 15.02
N LEU A 174 -21.05 -12.90 14.73
CA LEU A 174 -21.19 -13.98 15.72
C LEU A 174 -19.90 -14.27 16.50
N GLY A 175 -18.75 -13.75 16.04
CA GLY A 175 -17.44 -13.96 16.66
C GLY A 175 -16.92 -12.80 17.52
N LEU A 176 -17.66 -11.69 17.64
CA LEU A 176 -17.30 -10.48 18.41
C LEU A 176 -18.21 -10.26 19.62
#